data_AF-A0A935FV87-F1
#
_entry.id   AF-A0A935FV87-F1
#
_cell.length_a   1.000
_cell.length_b   1.000
_cell.length_c   1.000
_cell.angle_alpha   90.00
_cell.angle_beta   90.00
_cell.angle_gamma   90.00
#
_symmetry.space_group_name_H-M   'P 1'
#
loop_
_entity.id
_entity.type
_entity.pdbx_description
1 polymer ?
#
loop_
_entity_poly.entity_id
_entity_poly.type
_entity_poly.pdbx_seq_one_letter_code
_entity_poly.pdbx_strand_id
1 'polypeptide(L)'
;MDRCVPVVAGESGRVVEIAYTSYDRNTTWDGQPANIVCIRHDDGTYAYYYHLMKNSVLPRVGEYVVRGRTIGFVGSSGNSSDAHLHIEPGMFVNNNWVKRDPWNGSFNNLPSMWRNQLPYVGDTTFNLHDMGVYVASSVGGDVEFNTDYAKLKERIISPNTVSGYEPKIGFWMQFQGNATGRQAKYEIRRSDGTLFDDITFSMINQYQYAWSWWTRISIPGIGVTGDWYVRVLYDNVEKGRCFFDVQLLTSNRPRLYPVAGKCFRKGDFTRRDTLRVRPVRTNMQYDLINAPSNVTITNDSIINISPTFTQTYRLREFKVVASMGGSSTLRDTMIYKLVDTTKPNPIGNGIVSLDLTAFTEGRFDGSDFKGDTVTVQLRGSLSPYGIVDQDKFKLNNDGYGIANFPNASPGVYYYLVVKHRNSIETWSKTVQQFPDGYPHEYNFTTSRTKAYGDNLKFKISSTVSTAVMLTKMGLLMQQISAWLIMMCRSLLRDTKSQT
;
A
#
# COMPACT_ATOMS: atom_id res chain seq x y z
N MET A 1 3.75 -7.19 -15.83
CA MET A 1 4.83 -6.28 -16.29
C MET A 1 4.41 -4.81 -16.26
N ASP A 2 3.23 -4.43 -16.77
CA ASP A 2 2.85 -3.00 -16.91
C ASP A 2 2.06 -2.42 -15.72
N ARG A 3 2.11 -3.05 -14.54
CA ARG A 3 1.46 -2.53 -13.32
C ARG A 3 2.36 -1.60 -12.50
N CYS A 4 3.67 -1.59 -12.78
CA CYS A 4 4.65 -0.90 -11.94
C CYS A 4 4.44 -1.23 -10.44
N VAL A 5 4.43 -2.54 -10.15
CA VAL A 5 4.42 -3.06 -8.78
C VAL A 5 5.75 -2.66 -8.14
N PRO A 6 5.74 -1.91 -7.02
CA PRO A 6 6.97 -1.43 -6.40
C PRO A 6 7.76 -2.59 -5.81
N VAL A 7 9.07 -2.58 -6.05
CA VAL A 7 10.04 -3.38 -5.30
C VAL A 7 10.60 -2.49 -4.22
N VAL A 8 10.54 -2.92 -2.97
CA VAL A 8 11.02 -2.16 -1.80
C VAL A 8 12.25 -2.83 -1.19
N ALA A 9 13.14 -2.04 -0.58
CA ALA A 9 14.25 -2.56 0.20
C ALA A 9 13.73 -3.41 1.38
N GLY A 10 14.14 -4.67 1.47
CA GLY A 10 13.75 -5.59 2.54
C GLY A 10 14.30 -5.19 3.91
N GLU A 11 15.49 -4.58 3.93
CA GLU A 11 16.16 -4.04 5.11
C GLU A 11 16.99 -2.81 4.72
N SER A 12 17.30 -1.93 5.69
CA SER A 12 18.14 -0.75 5.48
C SER A 12 19.58 -1.13 5.08
N GLY A 13 20.24 -0.26 4.33
CA GLY A 13 21.63 -0.48 3.94
C GLY A 13 22.11 0.40 2.80
N ARG A 14 23.33 0.12 2.33
CA ARG A 14 23.97 0.87 1.24
C ARG A 14 23.85 0.12 -0.08
N VAL A 15 23.42 0.80 -1.13
CA VAL A 15 23.38 0.24 -2.49
C VAL A 15 24.81 0.08 -2.99
N VAL A 16 25.17 -1.13 -3.41
CA VAL A 16 26.53 -1.49 -3.84
C VAL A 16 26.63 -1.81 -5.32
N GLU A 17 25.52 -2.19 -5.96
CA GLU A 17 25.49 -2.56 -7.37
C GLU A 17 24.11 -2.29 -7.97
N ILE A 18 24.08 -1.85 -9.23
CA ILE A 18 22.84 -1.73 -10.02
C ILE A 18 23.09 -2.15 -11.47
N ALA A 19 22.08 -2.74 -12.10
CA ALA A 19 21.96 -2.89 -13.55
C ALA A 19 20.52 -2.61 -13.93
N TYR A 20 20.25 -1.87 -15.01
CA TYR A 20 18.88 -1.38 -15.25
C TYR A 20 18.50 -1.19 -16.72
N THR A 21 19.34 -1.50 -17.69
CA THR A 21 19.08 -1.21 -19.11
C THR A 21 18.63 -2.43 -19.94
N SER A 22 18.68 -3.63 -19.36
CA SER A 22 18.37 -4.90 -20.01
C SER A 22 16.89 -5.01 -20.39
N TYR A 23 16.61 -5.78 -21.44
CA TYR A 23 15.23 -6.11 -21.83
C TYR A 23 14.49 -6.77 -20.67
N ASP A 24 13.23 -6.38 -20.44
CA ASP A 24 12.51 -6.69 -19.21
C ASP A 24 11.13 -7.28 -19.43
N ARG A 25 10.91 -7.85 -20.62
CA ARG A 25 9.71 -8.63 -20.96
C ARG A 25 10.09 -10.04 -21.41
N ASN A 26 11.19 -10.57 -20.88
CA ASN A 26 11.62 -11.92 -21.17
C ASN A 26 10.62 -12.92 -20.59
N THR A 27 10.43 -14.04 -21.28
CA THR A 27 9.53 -15.13 -20.86
C THR A 27 10.20 -16.50 -21.01
N THR A 28 11.51 -16.51 -21.23
CA THR A 28 12.32 -17.70 -21.47
C THR A 28 13.64 -17.62 -20.69
N TRP A 29 14.35 -18.75 -20.63
CA TRP A 29 15.69 -18.89 -20.06
C TRP A 29 16.73 -18.93 -21.17
N ASP A 30 17.06 -17.77 -21.72
CA ASP A 30 17.92 -17.58 -22.89
C ASP A 30 19.27 -16.90 -22.58
N GLY A 31 19.61 -16.74 -21.30
CA GLY A 31 20.89 -16.19 -20.84
C GLY A 31 20.97 -14.66 -20.83
N GLN A 32 19.85 -13.96 -21.01
CA GLN A 32 19.83 -12.49 -21.00
C GLN A 32 20.25 -11.93 -19.63
N PRO A 33 20.93 -10.76 -19.59
CA PRO A 33 21.26 -10.11 -18.33
C PRO A 33 20.02 -9.56 -17.62
N ALA A 34 19.98 -9.67 -16.29
CA ALA A 34 18.92 -9.11 -15.47
C ALA A 34 19.19 -7.65 -15.09
N ASN A 35 18.13 -6.88 -14.88
CA ASN A 35 18.17 -5.63 -14.16
C ASN A 35 18.11 -5.92 -12.65
N ILE A 36 19.00 -5.30 -11.87
CA ILE A 36 19.20 -5.58 -10.47
C ILE A 36 19.39 -4.32 -9.62
N VAL A 37 19.12 -4.47 -8.32
CA VAL A 37 19.70 -3.66 -7.25
C VAL A 37 20.32 -4.61 -6.24
N CYS A 38 21.54 -4.33 -5.79
CA CYS A 38 22.17 -5.02 -4.67
C CYS A 38 22.35 -4.03 -3.51
N ILE A 39 21.91 -4.45 -2.33
CA ILE A 39 22.03 -3.67 -1.09
C ILE A 39 22.89 -4.47 -0.13
N ARG A 40 23.93 -3.83 0.41
CA ARG A 40 24.65 -4.29 1.61
C ARG A 40 23.93 -3.74 2.84
N HIS A 41 23.42 -4.63 3.67
CA HIS A 41 22.73 -4.29 4.91
C HIS A 41 23.71 -3.95 6.03
N ASP A 42 23.21 -3.28 7.06
CA ASP A 42 24.01 -2.80 8.20
C ASP A 42 24.61 -3.95 9.03
N ASP A 43 23.97 -5.12 9.01
CA ASP A 43 24.46 -6.35 9.64
C ASP A 43 25.57 -7.05 8.82
N GLY A 44 25.97 -6.47 7.69
CA GLY A 44 27.00 -7.00 6.80
C GLY A 44 26.49 -8.03 5.78
N THR A 45 25.21 -8.41 5.83
CA THR A 45 24.59 -9.25 4.80
C THR A 45 24.24 -8.44 3.55
N TYR A 46 23.87 -9.14 2.49
CA TYR A 46 23.51 -8.55 1.21
C TYR A 46 22.20 -9.14 0.71
N ALA A 47 21.47 -8.37 -0.10
CA ALA A 47 20.35 -8.86 -0.88
C ALA A 47 20.38 -8.30 -2.30
N TYR A 48 20.30 -9.20 -3.27
CA TYR A 48 20.03 -8.85 -4.66
C TYR A 48 18.53 -8.91 -4.95
N TYR A 49 18.05 -7.94 -5.73
CA TYR A 49 16.69 -7.82 -6.22
C TYR A 49 16.73 -7.85 -7.75
N TYR A 50 16.25 -8.95 -8.34
CA TYR A 50 16.37 -9.22 -9.77
C TYR A 50 15.08 -8.98 -10.56
N HIS A 51 15.17 -9.22 -11.86
CA HIS A 51 14.07 -9.16 -12.82
C HIS A 51 13.39 -7.78 -12.88
N LEU A 52 14.12 -6.72 -12.53
CA LEU A 52 13.55 -5.38 -12.45
C LEU A 52 13.15 -4.84 -13.83
N MET A 53 12.16 -3.96 -13.83
CA MET A 53 11.72 -3.25 -15.02
C MET A 53 12.89 -2.40 -15.57
N LYS A 54 13.04 -2.39 -16.89
CA LYS A 54 14.04 -1.59 -17.60
C LYS A 54 13.87 -0.11 -17.24
N ASN A 55 14.98 0.51 -16.84
CA ASN A 55 15.12 1.91 -16.44
C ASN A 55 14.23 2.30 -15.25
N SER A 56 13.87 1.33 -14.39
CA SER A 56 12.98 1.55 -13.25
C SER A 56 13.70 1.65 -11.90
N VAL A 57 14.97 1.24 -11.84
CA VAL A 57 15.81 1.36 -10.64
C VAL A 57 15.88 2.82 -10.23
N LEU A 58 15.62 3.09 -8.96
CA LEU A 58 15.57 4.44 -8.39
C LEU A 58 16.86 4.89 -7.69
N PRO A 59 17.51 4.09 -6.83
CA PRO A 59 18.67 4.55 -6.08
C PRO A 59 19.95 4.53 -6.94
N ARG A 60 21.00 5.18 -6.43
CA ARG A 60 22.36 5.17 -6.99
C ARG A 60 23.29 4.24 -6.21
N VAL A 61 24.34 3.74 -6.87
CA VAL A 61 25.44 3.08 -6.15
C VAL A 61 26.05 4.05 -5.13
N GLY A 62 26.25 3.58 -3.91
CA GLY A 62 26.73 4.34 -2.77
C GLY A 62 25.64 5.02 -1.94
N GLU A 63 24.40 5.10 -2.43
CA GLU A 63 23.24 5.64 -1.70
C GLU A 63 22.87 4.75 -0.52
N TYR A 64 22.53 5.35 0.61
CA TYR A 64 21.95 4.64 1.74
C TYR A 64 20.42 4.66 1.61
N VAL A 65 19.80 3.48 1.60
CA VAL A 65 18.36 3.30 1.49
C VAL A 65 17.82 2.69 2.77
N VAL A 66 16.70 3.21 3.25
CA VAL A 66 16.01 2.68 4.42
C VAL A 66 15.06 1.56 4.02
N ARG A 67 14.84 0.60 4.93
CA ARG A 67 13.86 -0.47 4.78
C ARG A 67 12.50 0.07 4.33
N GLY A 68 11.89 -0.57 3.33
CA GLY A 68 10.60 -0.18 2.78
C GLY A 68 10.67 0.91 1.70
N ARG A 69 11.84 1.52 1.47
CA ARG A 69 12.06 2.43 0.35
C ARG A 69 11.89 1.69 -0.97
N THR A 70 11.04 2.21 -1.87
CA THR A 70 10.94 1.69 -3.24
C THR A 70 12.28 1.83 -3.97
N ILE A 71 12.83 0.73 -4.46
CA ILE A 71 14.13 0.68 -5.15
C ILE A 71 14.00 0.44 -6.66
N GLY A 72 12.83 0.00 -7.11
CA GLY A 72 12.52 -0.21 -8.52
C GLY A 72 11.11 -0.74 -8.70
N PHE A 73 10.83 -1.28 -9.89
CA PHE A 73 9.54 -1.89 -10.20
C PHE A 73 9.71 -3.28 -10.80
N VAL A 74 8.75 -4.16 -10.54
CA VAL A 74 8.75 -5.53 -11.07
C VAL A 74 8.69 -5.51 -12.60
N GLY A 75 9.63 -6.22 -13.24
CA GLY A 75 9.68 -6.49 -14.67
C GLY A 75 9.74 -8.00 -14.92
N SER A 76 10.41 -8.38 -16.00
CA SER A 76 10.76 -9.76 -16.33
C SER A 76 12.08 -9.75 -17.12
N SER A 77 13.13 -9.15 -16.54
CA SER A 77 14.44 -9.04 -17.21
C SER A 77 15.36 -10.21 -16.90
N GLY A 78 16.21 -10.58 -17.85
CA GLY A 78 17.07 -11.75 -17.73
C GLY A 78 16.29 -13.05 -17.76
N ASN A 79 16.85 -14.13 -17.21
CA ASN A 79 16.23 -15.46 -17.20
C ASN A 79 14.95 -15.51 -16.35
N SER A 80 13.79 -15.23 -16.96
CA SER A 80 12.51 -15.06 -16.27
C SER A 80 11.37 -15.60 -17.15
N SER A 81 10.47 -16.39 -16.57
CA SER A 81 9.29 -16.96 -17.25
C SER A 81 8.10 -15.99 -17.31
N ASP A 82 7.99 -15.12 -16.31
CA ASP A 82 6.86 -14.23 -16.09
C ASP A 82 7.24 -13.08 -15.14
N ALA A 83 6.35 -12.11 -14.96
CA ALA A 83 6.66 -10.92 -14.19
C ALA A 83 6.66 -11.19 -12.68
N HIS A 84 7.84 -11.31 -12.08
CA HIS A 84 8.02 -11.57 -10.66
C HIS A 84 9.26 -10.87 -10.10
N LEU A 85 9.45 -10.94 -8.78
CA LEU A 85 10.68 -10.52 -8.11
C LEU A 85 11.44 -11.75 -7.65
N HIS A 86 12.66 -11.93 -8.14
CA HIS A 86 13.62 -12.87 -7.55
C HIS A 86 14.46 -12.09 -6.53
N ILE A 87 14.45 -12.54 -5.28
CA ILE A 87 15.25 -11.97 -4.20
C ILE A 87 16.27 -13.01 -3.76
N GLU A 88 17.53 -12.60 -3.66
CA GLU A 88 18.63 -13.48 -3.30
C GLU A 88 19.44 -12.88 -2.15
N PRO A 89 19.12 -13.24 -0.89
CA PRO A 89 19.91 -12.89 0.28
C PRO A 89 21.20 -13.71 0.34
N GLY A 90 22.24 -13.14 0.94
CA GLY A 90 23.54 -13.82 1.05
C GLY A 90 24.63 -12.94 1.63
N MET A 91 25.87 -13.35 1.37
CA MET A 91 27.07 -12.64 1.80
C MET A 91 28.24 -12.93 0.86
N PHE A 92 29.24 -12.04 0.85
CA PHE A 92 30.50 -12.29 0.19
C PHE A 92 31.50 -12.94 1.15
N VAL A 93 31.98 -14.13 0.83
CA VAL A 93 33.03 -14.84 1.57
C VAL A 93 34.23 -15.01 0.64
N ASN A 94 35.37 -14.43 1.00
CA ASN A 94 36.58 -14.42 0.17
C ASN A 94 36.30 -13.94 -1.27
N ASN A 95 35.55 -12.84 -1.40
CA ASN A 95 35.07 -12.27 -2.68
C ASN A 95 34.13 -13.17 -3.50
N ASN A 96 33.68 -14.30 -2.99
CA ASN A 96 32.71 -15.16 -3.65
C ASN A 96 31.31 -14.92 -3.09
N TRP A 97 30.33 -14.84 -3.99
CA TRP A 97 28.92 -14.73 -3.60
C TRP A 97 28.43 -16.06 -3.04
N VAL A 98 27.97 -16.03 -1.79
CA VAL A 98 27.37 -17.18 -1.10
C VAL A 98 25.92 -16.86 -0.81
N LYS A 99 25.03 -17.49 -1.56
CA LYS A 99 23.58 -17.42 -1.34
C LYS A 99 23.24 -18.01 0.02
N ARG A 100 22.29 -17.40 0.70
CA ARG A 100 21.76 -17.90 1.96
C ARG A 100 20.25 -18.02 1.85
N ASP A 101 19.74 -19.21 2.14
CA ASP A 101 18.31 -19.38 2.37
C ASP A 101 17.92 -18.47 3.55
N PRO A 102 17.05 -17.47 3.35
CA PRO A 102 16.66 -16.56 4.41
C PRO A 102 15.79 -17.23 5.49
N TRP A 103 15.31 -18.45 5.23
CA TRP A 103 14.39 -19.17 6.09
C TRP A 103 15.08 -20.16 7.02
N ASN A 104 14.98 -19.97 8.32
CA ASN A 104 15.34 -20.96 9.34
C ASN A 104 14.29 -22.08 9.40
N GLY A 105 14.72 -23.33 9.46
CA GLY A 105 13.82 -24.48 9.63
C GLY A 105 14.58 -25.80 9.59
N SER A 106 13.85 -26.92 9.50
CA SER A 106 14.42 -28.27 9.54
C SER A 106 15.49 -28.54 8.49
N PHE A 107 15.52 -27.77 7.40
CA PHE A 107 16.50 -27.87 6.31
C PHE A 107 17.53 -26.72 6.30
N ASN A 108 17.43 -25.78 7.24
CA ASN A 108 18.37 -24.67 7.40
C ASN A 108 18.43 -24.22 8.87
N ASN A 109 19.45 -24.69 9.59
CA ASN A 109 19.62 -24.38 11.01
C ASN A 109 20.25 -23.01 11.30
N LEU A 110 20.57 -22.22 10.26
CA LEU A 110 21.09 -20.87 10.45
C LEU A 110 20.00 -19.93 10.98
N PRO A 111 20.35 -18.85 11.71
CA PRO A 111 19.37 -17.86 12.14
C PRO A 111 18.53 -17.34 10.97
N SER A 112 17.25 -17.04 11.22
CA SER A 112 16.41 -16.45 10.19
C SER A 112 16.97 -15.11 9.73
N MET A 113 16.90 -14.84 8.43
CA MET A 113 17.14 -13.49 7.90
C MET A 113 15.86 -12.64 7.88
N TRP A 114 14.72 -13.22 8.25
CA TRP A 114 13.47 -12.50 8.44
C TRP A 114 13.37 -12.01 9.89
N ARG A 115 13.14 -10.71 10.09
CA ARG A 115 12.86 -10.17 11.43
C ARG A 115 11.69 -10.88 12.11
N ASN A 116 10.65 -11.20 11.34
CA ASN A 116 9.51 -11.99 11.77
C ASN A 116 9.27 -13.08 10.73
N GLN A 117 9.97 -14.20 10.87
CA GLN A 117 9.76 -15.34 9.98
C GLN A 117 8.34 -15.89 10.18
N LEU A 118 7.62 -16.07 9.09
CA LEU A 118 6.35 -16.81 9.13
C LEU A 118 6.64 -18.32 9.32
N PRO A 119 5.70 -19.16 9.74
CA PRO A 119 5.91 -20.61 9.75
C PRO A 119 5.97 -21.14 8.32
N TYR A 120 6.71 -22.24 8.07
CA TYR A 120 6.81 -22.80 6.72
C TYR A 120 5.41 -23.20 6.23
N VAL A 121 5.24 -23.23 4.91
CA VAL A 121 3.97 -23.51 4.23
C VAL A 121 3.21 -24.71 4.81
N GLY A 122 3.91 -25.74 5.28
CA GLY A 122 3.33 -26.94 5.91
C GLY A 122 3.08 -26.88 7.40
N ASP A 123 3.74 -25.94 8.10
CA ASP A 123 3.62 -25.80 9.55
C ASP A 123 2.45 -24.88 9.93
N THR A 124 1.93 -24.08 8.98
CA THR A 124 0.77 -23.22 9.19
C THR A 124 -0.54 -24.00 9.03
N THR A 125 -1.45 -23.94 10.02
CA THR A 125 -2.76 -24.61 9.92
C THR A 125 -3.72 -23.94 8.94
N PHE A 126 -3.65 -22.61 8.75
CA PHE A 126 -4.37 -21.83 7.71
C PHE A 126 -4.10 -20.35 7.95
N ASN A 127 -3.61 -19.63 6.93
CA ASN A 127 -3.40 -18.20 6.98
C ASN A 127 -4.10 -17.54 5.79
N LEU A 128 -4.97 -16.58 6.09
CA LEU A 128 -5.70 -15.77 5.12
C LEU A 128 -4.86 -14.55 4.77
N HIS A 129 -4.44 -14.45 3.51
CA HIS A 129 -3.62 -13.33 3.03
C HIS A 129 -4.48 -12.15 2.58
N ASP A 130 -5.58 -12.47 1.90
CA ASP A 130 -6.41 -11.47 1.24
C ASP A 130 -7.79 -12.07 0.95
N MET A 131 -8.80 -11.22 0.85
CA MET A 131 -10.14 -11.64 0.48
C MET A 131 -10.96 -10.48 -0.06
N GLY A 132 -12.04 -10.81 -0.73
CA GLY A 132 -12.87 -9.79 -1.31
C GLY A 132 -14.21 -10.28 -1.85
N VAL A 133 -15.03 -9.31 -2.20
CA VAL A 133 -16.24 -9.50 -3.01
C VAL A 133 -15.98 -9.12 -4.45
N TYR A 134 -16.81 -9.62 -5.35
CA TYR A 134 -16.90 -9.19 -6.74
C TYR A 134 -18.34 -9.33 -7.22
N VAL A 135 -18.65 -8.70 -8.35
CA VAL A 135 -19.96 -8.77 -8.99
C VAL A 135 -19.78 -9.14 -10.45
N ALA A 136 -20.83 -9.61 -11.12
CA ALA A 136 -20.70 -10.06 -12.50
C ALA A 136 -20.08 -8.99 -13.42
N SER A 137 -20.47 -7.74 -13.22
CA SER A 137 -19.93 -6.62 -14.00
C SER A 137 -18.44 -6.34 -13.74
N SER A 138 -17.89 -6.67 -12.56
CA SER A 138 -16.47 -6.41 -12.27
C SER A 138 -15.54 -7.43 -12.91
N VAL A 139 -16.01 -8.65 -13.19
CA VAL A 139 -15.21 -9.74 -13.76
C VAL A 139 -15.64 -10.13 -15.19
N GLY A 140 -16.80 -9.67 -15.66
CA GLY A 140 -17.32 -9.97 -17.00
C GLY A 140 -18.23 -11.19 -17.07
N GLY A 141 -18.97 -11.49 -16.00
CA GLY A 141 -19.78 -12.70 -15.87
C GLY A 141 -19.45 -13.42 -14.58
N ASP A 142 -19.09 -14.69 -14.65
CA ASP A 142 -18.61 -15.45 -13.51
C ASP A 142 -17.09 -15.55 -13.51
N VAL A 143 -16.51 -15.74 -12.33
CA VAL A 143 -15.12 -16.16 -12.22
C VAL A 143 -15.06 -17.64 -12.61
N GLU A 144 -14.83 -17.92 -13.90
CA GLU A 144 -14.55 -19.26 -14.40
C GLU A 144 -13.03 -19.48 -14.51
N PHE A 145 -12.41 -19.93 -13.41
CA PHE A 145 -11.08 -20.53 -13.47
C PHE A 145 -11.22 -22.02 -13.78
N ASN A 146 -11.54 -22.36 -15.03
CA ASN A 146 -11.25 -23.73 -15.47
C ASN A 146 -9.74 -23.82 -15.69
N THR A 147 -9.01 -24.35 -14.69
CA THR A 147 -7.59 -24.82 -14.62
C THR A 147 -6.46 -23.98 -15.23
N ASP A 148 -6.76 -22.92 -15.96
CA ASP A 148 -5.80 -22.14 -16.73
C ASP A 148 -5.58 -20.78 -16.05
N TYR A 149 -4.58 -20.75 -15.17
CA TYR A 149 -4.14 -19.56 -14.44
C TYR A 149 -3.87 -18.36 -15.38
N ALA A 150 -3.63 -18.62 -16.67
CA ALA A 150 -3.43 -17.60 -17.70
C ALA A 150 -4.66 -16.69 -17.96
N LYS A 151 -5.87 -17.09 -17.52
CA LYS A 151 -7.10 -16.34 -17.79
C LYS A 151 -7.31 -15.13 -16.88
N LEU A 152 -6.91 -15.19 -15.60
CA LEU A 152 -6.90 -14.00 -14.75
C LEU A 152 -5.57 -13.26 -14.88
N LYS A 153 -5.57 -12.29 -15.78
CA LYS A 153 -4.42 -11.42 -16.03
C LYS A 153 -4.22 -10.38 -14.92
N GLU A 154 -5.24 -10.12 -14.11
CA GLU A 154 -5.24 -9.04 -13.13
C GLU A 154 -5.94 -9.43 -11.82
N ARG A 155 -5.45 -8.89 -10.68
CA ARG A 155 -6.11 -9.03 -9.37
C ARG A 155 -7.53 -8.47 -9.43
N ILE A 156 -8.48 -9.23 -8.88
CA ILE A 156 -9.86 -8.78 -8.66
C ILE A 156 -9.85 -7.74 -7.54
N ILE A 157 -10.39 -6.54 -7.80
CA ILE A 157 -10.56 -5.50 -6.79
C ILE A 157 -12.00 -5.53 -6.30
N SER A 158 -12.16 -5.55 -4.98
CA SER A 158 -13.49 -5.54 -4.39
C SER A 158 -14.15 -4.18 -4.53
N PRO A 159 -15.38 -4.12 -5.06
CA PRO A 159 -16.13 -2.89 -5.07
C PRO A 159 -16.51 -2.50 -3.64
N ASN A 160 -16.31 -1.23 -3.30
CA ASN A 160 -16.78 -0.68 -2.02
C ASN A 160 -18.32 -0.56 -1.96
N THR A 161 -18.99 -0.59 -3.13
CA THR A 161 -20.44 -0.52 -3.22
C THR A 161 -20.99 -1.53 -4.23
N VAL A 162 -22.02 -2.23 -3.81
CA VAL A 162 -22.74 -3.26 -4.57
C VAL A 162 -24.19 -2.80 -4.70
N SER A 163 -24.76 -2.91 -5.90
CA SER A 163 -26.18 -2.61 -6.08
C SER A 163 -27.04 -3.78 -5.57
N GLY A 164 -28.19 -3.45 -4.98
CA GLY A 164 -29.23 -4.41 -4.62
C GLY A 164 -29.80 -5.18 -5.82
N TYR A 165 -29.52 -4.72 -7.04
CA TYR A 165 -29.94 -5.30 -8.31
C TYR A 165 -28.80 -5.99 -9.07
N GLU A 166 -27.64 -6.23 -8.45
CA GLU A 166 -26.60 -7.03 -9.11
C GLU A 166 -27.17 -8.42 -9.45
N PRO A 167 -26.96 -8.95 -10.66
CA PRO A 167 -27.49 -10.25 -11.05
C PRO A 167 -26.77 -11.39 -10.34
N LYS A 168 -25.50 -11.16 -9.95
CA LYS A 168 -24.63 -12.10 -9.25
C LYS A 168 -23.64 -11.36 -8.36
N ILE A 169 -23.36 -11.97 -7.22
CA ILE A 169 -22.29 -11.56 -6.30
C ILE A 169 -21.43 -12.79 -6.02
N GLY A 170 -20.13 -12.60 -6.00
CA GLY A 170 -19.19 -13.64 -5.64
C GLY A 170 -18.11 -13.15 -4.71
N PHE A 171 -17.33 -14.09 -4.22
CA PHE A 171 -16.36 -13.90 -3.16
C PHE A 171 -15.11 -14.67 -3.52
N TRP A 172 -13.97 -14.17 -3.09
CA TRP A 172 -12.70 -14.83 -3.26
C TRP A 172 -11.83 -14.66 -2.02
N MET A 173 -10.91 -15.60 -1.83
CA MET A 173 -9.86 -15.51 -0.84
C MET A 173 -8.53 -16.02 -1.39
N GLN A 174 -7.44 -15.42 -0.90
CA GLN A 174 -6.08 -15.91 -1.02
C GLN A 174 -5.62 -16.44 0.32
N PHE A 175 -5.06 -17.63 0.32
CA PHE A 175 -4.66 -18.30 1.55
C PHE A 175 -3.43 -19.18 1.35
N GLN A 176 -2.84 -19.58 2.46
CA GLN A 176 -1.76 -20.56 2.54
C GLN A 176 -1.98 -21.49 3.73
N GLY A 177 -1.36 -22.67 3.71
CA GLY A 177 -1.24 -23.57 4.85
C GLY A 177 -1.70 -25.00 4.59
N ASN A 178 -1.51 -25.84 5.61
CA ASN A 178 -2.01 -27.20 5.68
C ASN A 178 -3.48 -27.19 6.07
N ALA A 179 -4.34 -27.38 5.06
CA ALA A 179 -5.78 -27.39 5.25
C ALA A 179 -6.41 -28.78 5.07
N THR A 180 -5.60 -29.83 4.88
CA THR A 180 -6.13 -31.18 4.61
C THR A 180 -7.04 -31.68 5.73
N GLY A 181 -8.27 -32.05 5.36
CA GLY A 181 -9.28 -32.59 6.28
C GLY A 181 -10.03 -31.53 7.10
N ARG A 182 -9.82 -30.24 6.82
CA ARG A 182 -10.46 -29.11 7.52
C ARG A 182 -11.44 -28.37 6.62
N GLN A 183 -12.25 -27.49 7.22
CA GLN A 183 -13.31 -26.79 6.50
C GLN A 183 -13.06 -25.28 6.48
N ALA A 184 -13.24 -24.70 5.30
CA ALA A 184 -13.36 -23.25 5.15
C ALA A 184 -14.79 -22.90 4.73
N LYS A 185 -15.26 -21.76 5.23
CA LYS A 185 -16.63 -21.29 5.01
C LYS A 185 -16.64 -19.81 4.69
N TYR A 186 -17.35 -19.44 3.64
CA TYR A 186 -17.76 -18.05 3.39
C TYR A 186 -19.11 -17.82 4.07
N GLU A 187 -19.25 -16.73 4.81
CA GLU A 187 -20.55 -16.24 5.28
C GLU A 187 -20.75 -14.78 4.87
N ILE A 188 -21.90 -14.50 4.26
CA ILE A 188 -22.36 -13.16 3.92
C ILE A 188 -23.37 -12.73 4.98
N ARG A 189 -23.13 -11.56 5.57
CA ARG A 189 -23.97 -10.99 6.61
C ARG A 189 -24.49 -9.64 6.14
N ARG A 190 -25.79 -9.42 6.35
CA ARG A 190 -26.44 -8.13 6.10
C ARG A 190 -25.98 -7.09 7.12
N SER A 191 -26.34 -5.83 6.90
CA SER A 191 -26.05 -4.71 7.80
C SER A 191 -26.64 -4.88 9.21
N ASP A 192 -27.76 -5.60 9.33
CA ASP A 192 -28.37 -5.98 10.61
C ASP A 192 -27.74 -7.22 11.29
N GLY A 193 -26.71 -7.82 10.66
CA GLY A 193 -26.01 -9.01 11.15
C GLY A 193 -26.69 -10.35 10.80
N THR A 194 -27.87 -10.34 10.17
CA THR A 194 -28.53 -11.57 9.74
C THR A 194 -27.75 -12.24 8.60
N LEU A 195 -27.81 -13.58 8.54
CA LEU A 195 -27.18 -14.36 7.47
C LEU A 195 -27.92 -14.12 6.15
N PHE A 196 -27.19 -13.70 5.12
CA PHE A 196 -27.71 -13.60 3.76
C PHE A 196 -27.47 -14.89 2.97
N ASP A 197 -26.23 -15.40 3.02
CA ASP A 197 -25.87 -16.69 2.42
C ASP A 197 -24.56 -17.23 3.00
N ASP A 198 -24.30 -18.51 2.75
CA ASP A 198 -23.05 -19.16 3.09
C ASP A 198 -22.71 -20.33 2.16
N ILE A 199 -21.43 -20.68 2.13
CA ILE A 199 -20.97 -21.94 1.56
C ILE A 199 -19.80 -22.48 2.35
N THR A 200 -19.77 -23.80 2.53
CA THR A 200 -18.66 -24.52 3.16
C THR A 200 -18.00 -25.43 2.14
N PHE A 201 -16.67 -25.47 2.13
CA PHE A 201 -15.89 -26.36 1.28
C PHE A 201 -14.79 -27.05 2.10
N SER A 202 -14.60 -28.34 1.79
CA SER A 202 -13.53 -29.15 2.38
C SER A 202 -12.21 -28.83 1.72
N MET A 203 -11.20 -28.63 2.55
CA MET A 203 -9.84 -28.43 2.10
C MET A 203 -9.12 -29.78 2.08
N ILE A 204 -8.57 -30.15 0.93
CA ILE A 204 -8.06 -31.52 0.69
C ILE A 204 -6.54 -31.59 0.49
N ASN A 205 -5.88 -30.45 0.25
CA ASN A 205 -4.44 -30.37 0.02
C ASN A 205 -3.77 -29.38 0.98
N GLN A 206 -2.44 -29.47 1.04
CA GLN A 206 -1.58 -28.42 1.55
C GLN A 206 -1.30 -27.40 0.44
N TYR A 207 -1.43 -26.11 0.74
CA TYR A 207 -1.31 -25.05 -0.24
C TYR A 207 -0.21 -24.05 0.13
N GLN A 208 0.82 -23.93 -0.71
CA GLN A 208 1.84 -22.88 -0.60
C GLN A 208 1.25 -21.49 -0.79
N TYR A 209 0.51 -21.32 -1.88
CA TYR A 209 -0.39 -20.21 -2.11
C TYR A 209 -1.56 -20.75 -2.91
N ALA A 210 -2.78 -20.48 -2.46
CA ALA A 210 -3.98 -20.89 -3.15
C ALA A 210 -5.04 -19.80 -3.15
N TRP A 211 -5.95 -19.96 -4.10
CA TRP A 211 -7.11 -19.12 -4.25
C TRP A 211 -8.35 -20.00 -4.19
N SER A 212 -9.40 -19.47 -3.59
CA SER A 212 -10.74 -20.04 -3.63
C SER A 212 -11.70 -18.93 -4.00
N TRP A 213 -12.78 -19.29 -4.68
CA TRP A 213 -13.87 -18.39 -4.99
C TRP A 213 -15.19 -19.14 -4.95
N TRP A 214 -16.26 -18.39 -4.78
CA TRP A 214 -17.62 -18.89 -4.93
C TRP A 214 -18.55 -17.78 -5.38
N THR A 215 -19.56 -18.13 -6.17
CA THR A 215 -20.49 -17.18 -6.80
C THR A 215 -21.91 -17.58 -6.48
N ARG A 216 -22.70 -16.62 -6.00
CA ARG A 216 -24.15 -16.77 -5.95
C ARG A 216 -24.73 -16.36 -7.30
N ILE A 217 -25.28 -17.34 -8.03
CA ILE A 217 -25.79 -17.18 -9.41
C ILE A 217 -27.13 -16.43 -9.46
N SER A 218 -27.87 -16.39 -8.35
CA SER A 218 -29.12 -15.63 -8.23
C SER A 218 -29.22 -14.96 -6.86
N ILE A 219 -29.40 -13.64 -6.88
CA ILE A 219 -29.64 -12.83 -5.69
C ILE A 219 -31.15 -12.61 -5.59
N PRO A 220 -31.88 -13.26 -4.66
CA PRO A 220 -33.23 -12.84 -4.33
C PRO A 220 -33.14 -11.38 -3.88
N GLY A 221 -34.00 -10.52 -4.42
CA GLY A 221 -33.88 -9.06 -4.31
C GLY A 221 -33.44 -8.59 -2.93
N ILE A 222 -32.44 -7.69 -2.89
CA ILE A 222 -31.84 -7.27 -1.62
C ILE A 222 -32.77 -6.27 -0.93
N GLY A 223 -33.53 -6.76 0.06
CA GLY A 223 -34.46 -5.95 0.85
C GLY A 223 -33.83 -5.12 1.98
N VAL A 224 -32.52 -5.21 2.19
CA VAL A 224 -31.80 -4.52 3.27
C VAL A 224 -30.56 -3.83 2.72
N THR A 225 -30.52 -2.51 2.75
CA THR A 225 -29.36 -1.70 2.37
C THR A 225 -28.41 -1.46 3.55
N GLY A 226 -27.22 -0.93 3.26
CA GLY A 226 -26.22 -0.51 4.23
C GLY A 226 -24.95 -1.37 4.19
N ASP A 227 -24.16 -1.26 5.24
CA ASP A 227 -22.84 -1.90 5.33
C ASP A 227 -22.94 -3.40 5.55
N TRP A 228 -22.76 -4.18 4.49
CA TRP A 228 -22.69 -5.64 4.54
C TRP A 228 -21.25 -6.08 4.72
N TYR A 229 -21.06 -7.35 5.09
CA TYR A 229 -19.74 -7.97 5.07
C TYR A 229 -19.78 -9.43 4.68
N VAL A 230 -18.70 -9.87 4.05
CA VAL A 230 -18.37 -11.28 3.93
C VAL A 230 -17.27 -11.60 4.94
N ARG A 231 -17.32 -12.78 5.55
CA ARG A 231 -16.24 -13.29 6.40
C ARG A 231 -15.82 -14.70 5.97
N VAL A 232 -14.55 -15.00 6.20
CA VAL A 232 -13.98 -16.34 6.05
C VAL A 232 -13.83 -16.96 7.44
N LEU A 233 -14.46 -18.12 7.61
CA LEU A 233 -14.33 -18.97 8.79
C LEU A 233 -13.48 -20.19 8.40
N TYR A 234 -12.57 -20.59 9.28
CA TYR A 234 -11.80 -21.82 9.15
C TYR A 234 -11.98 -22.65 10.43
N ASP A 235 -12.56 -23.84 10.30
CA ASP A 235 -13.05 -24.65 11.43
C ASP A 235 -13.90 -23.81 12.41
N ASN A 236 -14.84 -23.03 11.87
CA ASN A 236 -15.72 -22.09 12.58
C ASN A 236 -15.02 -20.92 13.29
N VAL A 237 -13.70 -20.75 13.14
CA VAL A 237 -12.97 -19.58 13.65
C VAL A 237 -12.81 -18.54 12.56
N GLU A 238 -13.21 -17.30 12.82
CA GLU A 238 -13.07 -16.21 11.87
C GLU A 238 -11.61 -15.85 11.60
N LYS A 239 -11.24 -15.82 10.32
CA LYS A 239 -9.89 -15.49 9.85
C LYS A 239 -9.78 -14.10 9.24
N GLY A 240 -10.90 -13.56 8.75
CA GLY A 240 -10.98 -12.21 8.24
C GLY A 240 -12.36 -11.88 7.69
N ARG A 241 -12.59 -10.60 7.43
CA ARG A 241 -13.82 -10.09 6.81
C ARG A 241 -13.54 -8.91 5.88
N CYS A 242 -14.40 -8.75 4.88
CA CYS A 242 -14.41 -7.65 3.93
C CYS A 242 -15.78 -6.96 3.98
N PHE A 243 -15.79 -5.65 4.19
CA PHE A 243 -17.00 -4.82 4.21
C PHE A 243 -17.28 -4.24 2.82
N PHE A 244 -18.56 -4.10 2.49
CA PHE A 244 -19.03 -3.44 1.28
C PHE A 244 -20.43 -2.87 1.53
N ASP A 245 -20.72 -1.71 0.95
CA ASP A 245 -22.01 -1.05 1.11
C ASP A 245 -23.00 -1.56 0.05
N VAL A 246 -24.19 -1.94 0.47
CA VAL A 246 -25.27 -2.38 -0.43
C VAL A 246 -26.32 -1.29 -0.53
N GLN A 247 -26.59 -0.85 -1.76
CA GLN A 247 -27.56 0.23 -2.00
C GLN A 247 -28.63 -0.19 -3.01
N LEU A 248 -29.87 0.26 -2.81
CA LEU A 248 -30.98 0.11 -3.78
C LEU A 248 -30.85 1.09 -4.95
N LEU A 249 -29.64 1.22 -5.49
CA LEU A 249 -29.41 2.01 -6.69
C LEU A 249 -29.83 1.19 -7.91
N THR A 250 -30.80 1.72 -8.68
CA THR A 250 -31.08 1.22 -10.03
C THR A 250 -29.87 1.38 -10.98
N SER A 251 -28.91 2.26 -10.62
CA SER A 251 -27.69 2.50 -11.39
C SER A 251 -26.42 2.18 -10.59
N ASN A 252 -25.73 1.12 -10.97
CA ASN A 252 -24.45 0.72 -10.39
C ASN A 252 -23.38 1.78 -10.73
N ARG A 253 -22.51 2.12 -9.76
CA ARG A 253 -21.33 2.97 -9.97
C ARG A 253 -20.51 2.47 -11.18
N PRO A 254 -19.95 3.38 -12.02
CA PRO A 254 -19.06 2.96 -13.09
C PRO A 254 -17.85 2.25 -12.48
N ARG A 255 -17.38 1.16 -13.08
CA ARG A 255 -16.17 0.45 -12.64
C ARG A 255 -15.18 0.36 -13.79
N LEU A 256 -14.03 0.98 -13.65
CA LEU A 256 -12.98 0.95 -14.66
C LEU A 256 -12.40 -0.46 -14.76
N TYR A 257 -12.15 -0.91 -15.98
CA TYR A 257 -11.64 -2.24 -16.28
C TYR A 257 -10.52 -2.18 -17.34
N PRO A 258 -9.30 -2.68 -17.05
CA PRO A 258 -8.84 -3.25 -15.78
C PRO A 258 -8.84 -2.21 -14.66
N VAL A 259 -8.99 -2.63 -13.40
CA VAL A 259 -9.18 -1.69 -12.27
C VAL A 259 -7.89 -0.94 -11.90
N ALA A 260 -6.74 -1.55 -12.15
CA ALA A 260 -5.46 -0.88 -12.03
C ALA A 260 -5.08 -0.26 -13.38
N GLY A 261 -4.61 0.98 -13.38
CA GLY A 261 -4.11 1.61 -14.59
C GLY A 261 -2.75 1.06 -14.97
N LYS A 262 -2.31 1.52 -16.14
CA LYS A 262 -1.08 1.03 -16.74
C LYS A 262 0.08 1.92 -16.40
N CYS A 263 1.24 1.29 -16.41
CA CYS A 263 2.52 1.95 -16.44
C CYS A 263 2.96 2.09 -17.89
N PHE A 264 3.12 3.33 -18.34
CA PHE A 264 3.60 3.67 -19.67
C PHE A 264 5.02 4.17 -19.59
N ARG A 265 5.88 3.60 -20.44
CA ARG A 265 7.25 4.08 -20.59
C ARG A 265 7.32 4.98 -21.81
N LYS A 266 8.11 6.05 -21.70
CA LYS A 266 8.52 6.85 -22.84
C LYS A 266 9.07 5.95 -23.94
N GLY A 267 8.70 6.26 -25.16
CA GLY A 267 9.12 5.56 -26.36
C GLY A 267 8.77 6.41 -27.56
N ASP A 268 8.94 5.84 -28.75
CA ASP A 268 8.98 6.64 -29.98
C ASP A 268 7.60 6.87 -30.60
N PHE A 269 6.55 6.25 -30.06
CA PHE A 269 5.18 6.31 -30.60
C PHE A 269 4.15 6.71 -29.54
N THR A 270 3.12 7.42 -29.98
CA THR A 270 1.95 7.75 -29.16
C THR A 270 1.34 6.47 -28.64
N ARG A 271 1.24 6.35 -27.31
CA ARG A 271 0.56 5.23 -26.68
C ARG A 271 -0.89 5.61 -26.43
N ARG A 272 -1.79 4.64 -26.66
CA ARG A 272 -3.21 4.80 -26.39
C ARG A 272 -3.69 3.76 -25.40
N ASP A 273 -4.61 4.16 -24.55
CA ASP A 273 -5.38 3.24 -23.71
C ASP A 273 -6.86 3.52 -23.84
N THR A 274 -7.63 2.49 -24.18
CA THR A 274 -9.08 2.58 -24.22
C THR A 274 -9.62 2.27 -22.83
N LEU A 275 -10.13 3.29 -22.17
CA LEU A 275 -10.86 3.19 -20.92
C LEU A 275 -12.13 2.39 -21.18
N ARG A 276 -12.36 1.38 -20.35
CA ARG A 276 -13.57 0.59 -20.37
C ARG A 276 -14.20 0.69 -19.01
N VAL A 277 -15.50 0.91 -19.01
CA VAL A 277 -16.32 0.92 -17.80
C VAL A 277 -17.28 -0.25 -17.87
N ARG A 278 -17.41 -0.94 -16.74
CA ARG A 278 -18.40 -2.00 -16.56
C ARG A 278 -19.33 -1.67 -15.40
N PRO A 279 -20.63 -1.96 -15.54
CA PRO A 279 -21.33 -2.27 -16.80
C PRO A 279 -21.24 -1.11 -17.81
N VAL A 280 -21.49 -1.36 -19.10
CA VAL A 280 -21.47 -0.31 -20.14
C VAL A 280 -22.57 0.73 -19.82
N ARG A 281 -22.24 2.02 -19.97
CA ARG A 281 -23.13 3.13 -19.63
C ARG A 281 -23.14 4.16 -20.76
N THR A 282 -24.29 4.80 -20.94
CA THR A 282 -24.43 6.05 -21.66
C THR A 282 -24.22 7.21 -20.67
N ASN A 283 -23.66 8.35 -21.12
CA ASN A 283 -23.33 9.52 -20.28
C ASN A 283 -22.16 9.33 -19.28
N MET A 284 -21.07 8.68 -19.73
CA MET A 284 -19.82 8.65 -18.98
C MET A 284 -18.99 9.92 -19.22
N GLN A 285 -18.51 10.53 -18.15
CA GLN A 285 -17.50 11.59 -18.19
C GLN A 285 -16.17 11.07 -17.64
N TYR A 286 -15.06 11.51 -18.25
CA TYR A 286 -13.71 11.14 -17.83
C TYR A 286 -12.86 12.37 -17.57
N ASP A 287 -12.32 12.46 -16.35
CA ASP A 287 -11.48 13.58 -15.93
C ASP A 287 -10.04 13.10 -15.67
N LEU A 288 -9.06 13.90 -16.11
CA LEU A 288 -7.64 13.69 -15.83
C LEU A 288 -7.24 14.51 -14.61
N ILE A 289 -6.71 13.85 -13.58
CA ILE A 289 -6.22 14.50 -12.36
C ILE A 289 -4.70 14.38 -12.31
N ASN A 290 -4.00 15.51 -12.26
CA ASN A 290 -2.53 15.65 -12.24
C ASN A 290 -1.79 15.04 -13.43
N ALA A 291 -2.52 14.79 -14.52
CA ALA A 291 -1.94 14.35 -15.77
C ALA A 291 -0.99 15.42 -16.33
N PRO A 292 0.20 15.04 -16.81
CA PRO A 292 1.07 15.97 -17.51
C PRO A 292 0.41 16.42 -18.82
N SER A 293 0.87 17.56 -19.34
CA SER A 293 0.33 18.18 -20.57
C SER A 293 0.42 17.30 -21.81
N ASN A 294 1.27 16.26 -21.80
CA ASN A 294 1.40 15.29 -22.88
C ASN A 294 0.36 14.15 -22.83
N VAL A 295 -0.56 14.18 -21.86
CA VAL A 295 -1.65 13.21 -21.72
C VAL A 295 -2.97 13.91 -21.99
N THR A 296 -3.75 13.35 -22.89
CA THR A 296 -5.09 13.85 -23.25
C THR A 296 -6.11 12.71 -23.27
N ILE A 297 -7.39 13.05 -23.18
CA ILE A 297 -8.48 12.11 -23.44
C ILE A 297 -9.19 12.56 -24.72
N THR A 298 -9.45 11.62 -25.64
CA THR A 298 -10.24 11.84 -26.86
C THR A 298 -11.37 10.84 -26.94
N ASN A 299 -12.43 11.17 -27.69
CA ASN A 299 -13.61 10.31 -27.89
C ASN A 299 -14.20 9.79 -26.57
N ASP A 300 -14.13 10.63 -25.52
CA ASP A 300 -14.65 10.36 -24.18
C ASP A 300 -14.30 8.98 -23.61
N SER A 301 -13.13 8.42 -23.96
CA SER A 301 -12.68 7.11 -23.44
C SER A 301 -11.26 6.71 -23.83
N ILE A 302 -10.57 7.45 -24.70
CA ILE A 302 -9.22 7.08 -25.15
C ILE A 302 -8.20 8.01 -24.52
N ILE A 303 -7.36 7.48 -23.64
CA ILE A 303 -6.17 8.19 -23.18
C ILE A 303 -5.14 8.16 -24.29
N ASN A 304 -4.61 9.31 -24.65
CA ASN A 304 -3.46 9.45 -25.52
C ASN A 304 -2.26 9.96 -24.72
N ILE A 305 -1.12 9.34 -24.90
CA ILE A 305 0.14 9.73 -24.27
C ILE A 305 1.14 9.98 -25.39
N SER A 306 1.48 11.26 -25.61
CA SER A 306 2.45 11.65 -26.63
C SER A 306 3.81 10.96 -26.37
N PRO A 307 4.55 10.53 -27.42
CA PRO A 307 5.86 9.91 -27.28
C PRO A 307 6.92 10.90 -26.77
N THR A 308 6.79 12.15 -27.18
CA THR A 308 7.70 13.24 -26.86
C THR A 308 7.14 14.03 -25.69
N PHE A 309 7.56 13.63 -24.51
CA PHE A 309 7.33 14.42 -23.30
C PHE A 309 8.63 14.70 -22.58
N THR A 310 8.76 15.94 -22.13
CA THR A 310 9.82 16.37 -21.23
C THR A 310 9.15 16.56 -19.89
N GLN A 311 9.20 15.53 -19.05
CA GLN A 311 8.87 15.69 -17.64
C GLN A 311 10.15 15.94 -16.84
N THR A 312 10.02 16.65 -15.73
CA THR A 312 11.14 16.85 -14.80
C THR A 312 11.59 15.49 -14.23
N TYR A 313 10.64 14.62 -13.91
CA TYR A 313 10.84 13.38 -13.14
C TYR A 313 11.06 12.14 -14.00
N ARG A 314 11.69 11.11 -13.45
CA ARG A 314 11.79 9.81 -14.11
C ARG A 314 10.46 9.05 -14.03
N LEU A 315 9.74 9.12 -12.93
CA LEU A 315 8.40 8.55 -12.79
C LEU A 315 7.41 9.69 -12.52
N ARG A 316 6.18 9.58 -13.01
CA ARG A 316 5.08 10.51 -12.70
C ARG A 316 3.77 9.73 -12.62
N GLU A 317 2.97 9.97 -11.60
CA GLU A 317 1.64 9.37 -11.48
C GLU A 317 0.56 10.38 -11.86
N PHE A 318 -0.52 9.90 -12.44
CA PHE A 318 -1.74 10.66 -12.67
C PHE A 318 -2.95 9.75 -12.55
N LYS A 319 -4.14 10.35 -12.40
CA LYS A 319 -5.38 9.59 -12.24
C LYS A 319 -6.34 9.88 -13.38
N VAL A 320 -7.14 8.88 -13.69
CA VAL A 320 -8.33 9.00 -14.54
C VAL A 320 -9.53 8.72 -13.67
N VAL A 321 -10.47 9.66 -13.64
CA VAL A 321 -11.72 9.53 -12.90
C VAL A 321 -12.84 9.33 -13.91
N ALA A 322 -13.53 8.20 -13.83
CA ALA A 322 -14.71 7.92 -14.63
C ALA A 322 -15.96 8.19 -13.78
N SER A 323 -16.84 9.09 -14.19
CA SER A 323 -18.05 9.47 -13.46
C SER A 323 -19.30 9.41 -14.35
N MET A 324 -20.46 9.11 -13.77
CA MET A 324 -21.73 9.24 -14.49
C MET A 324 -22.17 10.70 -14.49
N GLY A 325 -22.23 11.33 -15.66
CA GLY A 325 -22.67 12.71 -15.84
C GLY A 325 -21.95 13.73 -14.95
N GLY A 326 -20.66 13.53 -14.65
CA GLY A 326 -19.88 14.42 -13.78
C GLY A 326 -20.15 14.24 -12.27
N SER A 327 -20.87 13.19 -11.87
CA SER A 327 -21.21 12.95 -10.46
C SER A 327 -19.98 12.79 -9.57
N SER A 328 -19.92 13.54 -8.48
CA SER A 328 -18.87 13.45 -7.46
C SER A 328 -18.95 12.17 -6.62
N THR A 329 -20.10 11.49 -6.59
CA THR A 329 -20.37 10.30 -5.77
C THR A 329 -20.49 9.02 -6.57
N LEU A 330 -20.82 9.10 -7.86
CA LEU A 330 -20.94 7.95 -8.77
C LEU A 330 -19.75 7.90 -9.73
N ARG A 331 -18.56 7.66 -9.15
CA ARG A 331 -17.29 7.64 -9.87
C ARG A 331 -16.39 6.50 -9.45
N ASP A 332 -15.46 6.15 -10.32
CA ASP A 332 -14.33 5.25 -10.06
C ASP A 332 -13.04 5.88 -10.55
N THR A 333 -11.90 5.46 -9.99
CA THR A 333 -10.60 6.08 -10.24
C THR A 333 -9.57 5.04 -10.59
N MET A 334 -8.89 5.25 -11.71
CA MET A 334 -7.76 4.44 -12.15
C MET A 334 -6.48 5.26 -12.06
N ILE A 335 -5.42 4.64 -11.57
CA ILE A 335 -4.11 5.26 -11.39
C ILE A 335 -3.16 4.82 -12.50
N TYR A 336 -2.59 5.78 -13.21
CA TYR A 336 -1.60 5.57 -14.26
C TYR A 336 -0.23 6.08 -13.84
N LYS A 337 0.82 5.41 -14.35
CA LYS A 337 2.21 5.80 -14.12
C LYS A 337 2.91 6.04 -15.45
N LEU A 338 3.65 7.13 -15.57
CA LEU A 338 4.51 7.45 -16.70
C LEU A 338 5.97 7.36 -16.29
N VAL A 339 6.77 6.63 -17.03
CA VAL A 339 8.21 6.47 -16.81
C VAL A 339 8.97 7.10 -17.97
N ASP A 340 9.65 8.22 -17.72
CA ASP A 340 10.63 8.82 -18.63
C ASP A 340 12.00 8.16 -18.43
N THR A 341 12.26 7.14 -19.24
CA THR A 341 13.50 6.37 -19.19
C THR A 341 14.75 7.15 -19.62
N THR A 342 14.60 8.34 -20.20
CA THR A 342 15.72 9.20 -20.64
C THR A 342 16.26 10.10 -19.54
N LYS A 343 15.50 10.29 -18.45
CA LYS A 343 15.90 11.14 -17.31
C LYS A 343 16.90 10.40 -16.43
N PRO A 344 17.99 11.02 -15.92
CA PRO A 344 18.95 10.35 -15.04
C PRO A 344 18.36 9.99 -13.67
N ASN A 345 18.94 9.00 -12.97
CA ASN A 345 18.60 8.73 -11.57
C ASN A 345 19.19 9.80 -10.65
N PRO A 346 18.50 10.25 -9.59
CA PRO A 346 17.22 9.82 -9.05
C PRO A 346 16.23 10.98 -9.17
N ILE A 347 15.93 11.51 -10.36
CA ILE A 347 14.86 12.53 -10.41
C ILE A 347 13.57 11.75 -10.16
N GLY A 348 13.04 11.70 -8.93
CA GLY A 348 12.21 10.57 -8.51
C GLY A 348 10.81 10.52 -9.12
N ASN A 349 9.76 10.40 -8.31
CA ASN A 349 8.44 9.93 -8.81
C ASN A 349 7.46 11.04 -9.19
N GLY A 350 7.85 12.31 -9.10
CA GLY A 350 7.00 13.45 -9.43
C GLY A 350 5.74 13.56 -8.56
N ILE A 351 5.67 12.79 -7.47
CA ILE A 351 4.59 12.80 -6.49
C ILE A 351 5.17 13.39 -5.22
N VAL A 352 4.44 14.34 -4.62
CA VAL A 352 4.76 14.81 -3.27
C VAL A 352 4.68 13.61 -2.33
N SER A 353 5.83 13.20 -1.79
CA SER A 353 5.92 11.99 -0.97
C SER A 353 6.56 12.35 0.37
N LEU A 354 6.10 11.73 1.45
CA LEU A 354 6.65 11.90 2.79
C LEU A 354 7.27 10.59 3.25
N ASP A 355 8.55 10.63 3.57
CA ASP A 355 9.20 9.63 4.38
C ASP A 355 8.95 9.97 5.85
N LEU A 356 8.04 9.22 6.49
CA LEU A 356 7.56 9.48 7.85
C LEU A 356 8.14 8.47 8.83
N THR A 357 8.72 8.98 9.92
CA THR A 357 8.98 8.18 11.13
C THR A 357 8.18 8.72 12.32
N ALA A 358 7.35 7.86 12.92
CA ALA A 358 6.41 8.22 13.96
C ALA A 358 6.10 7.04 14.89
N PHE A 359 6.06 7.29 16.20
CA PHE A 359 5.62 6.31 17.20
C PHE A 359 4.34 6.77 17.87
N THR A 360 3.42 5.83 18.10
CA THR A 360 2.23 6.07 18.93
C THR A 360 2.47 5.50 20.34
N GLU A 361 2.18 6.30 21.36
CA GLU A 361 2.46 5.97 22.77
C GLU A 361 1.88 4.60 23.16
N GLY A 362 0.64 4.31 22.75
CA GLY A 362 -0.03 3.04 23.08
C GLY A 362 0.53 1.80 22.36
N ARG A 363 1.54 1.96 21.49
CA ARG A 363 2.15 0.86 20.71
C ARG A 363 3.67 0.83 20.79
N PHE A 364 4.28 1.78 21.49
CA PHE A 364 5.72 1.81 21.76
C PHE A 364 5.94 1.52 23.23
N ASP A 365 6.71 0.49 23.58
CA ASP A 365 7.00 0.14 24.97
C ASP A 365 8.26 0.83 25.55
N GLY A 366 9.03 1.53 24.71
CA GLY A 366 10.32 2.11 25.07
C GLY A 366 11.49 1.47 24.33
N SER A 367 11.29 0.24 23.85
CA SER A 367 12.24 -0.53 23.04
C SER A 367 11.66 -0.90 21.68
N ASP A 368 10.47 -1.47 21.69
CA ASP A 368 9.79 -2.02 20.53
C ASP A 368 8.58 -1.18 20.17
N PHE A 369 8.44 -0.87 18.88
CA PHE A 369 7.20 -0.32 18.32
C PHE A 369 6.44 -1.42 17.56
N LYS A 370 5.15 -1.58 17.87
CA LYS A 370 4.28 -2.47 17.10
C LYS A 370 3.51 -1.65 16.05
N GLY A 371 3.99 -1.75 14.81
CA GLY A 371 3.48 -0.99 13.67
C GLY A 371 1.96 -1.08 13.48
N ASP A 372 1.34 0.02 13.08
CA ASP A 372 -0.10 0.10 12.82
C ASP A 372 -0.43 1.05 11.68
N THR A 373 -1.66 0.99 11.20
CA THR A 373 -2.19 1.89 10.19
C THR A 373 -2.38 3.30 10.73
N VAL A 374 -1.78 4.27 10.05
CA VAL A 374 -1.97 5.71 10.25
C VAL A 374 -2.58 6.33 9.00
N THR A 375 -3.22 7.48 9.17
CA THR A 375 -3.61 8.35 8.07
C THR A 375 -2.81 9.64 8.19
N VAL A 376 -2.08 9.98 7.14
CA VAL A 376 -1.35 11.25 7.06
C VAL A 376 -2.10 12.16 6.11
N GLN A 377 -2.35 13.40 6.52
CA GLN A 377 -2.95 14.44 5.69
C GLN A 377 -1.92 15.54 5.43
N LEU A 378 -1.88 16.01 4.19
CA LEU A 378 -1.32 17.33 3.89
C LEU A 378 -2.42 18.36 4.03
N ARG A 379 -2.16 19.40 4.83
CA ARG A 379 -3.05 20.55 4.97
C ARG A 379 -2.39 21.80 4.43
N GLY A 380 -3.22 22.68 3.87
CA GLY A 380 -2.75 23.96 3.34
C GLY A 380 -2.02 24.79 4.41
N SER A 381 -1.14 25.68 3.98
CA SER A 381 -0.36 26.55 4.88
C SER A 381 -1.15 27.74 5.43
N LEU A 382 -2.32 28.02 4.87
CA LEU A 382 -3.18 29.15 5.22
C LEU A 382 -4.48 28.67 5.86
N SER A 383 -4.98 29.41 6.86
CA SER A 383 -6.28 29.17 7.50
C SER A 383 -7.39 29.22 6.44
N PRO A 384 -8.34 28.28 6.41
CA PRO A 384 -8.71 27.30 7.46
C PRO A 384 -7.94 25.96 7.43
N TYR A 385 -6.76 25.91 6.80
CA TYR A 385 -5.90 24.72 6.70
C TYR A 385 -6.65 23.51 6.16
N GLY A 386 -7.33 23.72 5.03
CA GLY A 386 -8.06 22.67 4.32
C GLY A 386 -7.15 21.47 3.99
N ILE A 387 -7.75 20.28 3.95
CA ILE A 387 -7.06 19.06 3.52
C ILE A 387 -6.79 19.18 2.02
N VAL A 388 -5.52 19.10 1.63
CA VAL A 388 -5.08 19.10 0.24
C VAL A 388 -5.06 17.66 -0.28
N ASP A 389 -4.45 16.77 0.49
CA ASP A 389 -4.41 15.35 0.17
C ASP A 389 -4.23 14.50 1.42
N GLN A 390 -4.44 13.19 1.31
CA GLN A 390 -4.17 12.25 2.38
C GLN A 390 -3.80 10.87 1.87
N ASP A 391 -3.00 10.16 2.66
CA ASP A 391 -2.66 8.76 2.44
C ASP A 391 -2.87 7.95 3.72
N LYS A 392 -3.21 6.67 3.57
CA LYS A 392 -3.43 5.74 4.68
C LYS A 392 -2.58 4.49 4.46
N PHE A 393 -1.57 4.34 5.31
CA PHE A 393 -0.57 3.27 5.21
C PHE A 393 -0.22 2.72 6.59
N LYS A 394 0.42 1.56 6.61
CA LYS A 394 0.88 0.91 7.84
C LYS A 394 2.32 1.33 8.13
N LEU A 395 2.58 1.87 9.32
CA LEU A 395 3.93 2.03 9.82
C LEU A 395 4.51 0.65 10.16
N ASN A 396 5.77 0.42 9.83
CA ASN A 396 6.48 -0.79 10.21
C ASN A 396 6.84 -0.76 11.71
N ASN A 397 7.53 -1.80 12.20
CA ASN A 397 7.94 -1.88 13.62
C ASN A 397 9.08 -0.92 13.99
N ASP A 398 9.65 -0.21 13.02
CA ASP A 398 10.59 0.89 13.23
C ASP A 398 9.87 2.25 13.20
N GLY A 399 8.52 2.25 13.15
CA GLY A 399 7.70 3.47 13.11
C GLY A 399 7.74 4.18 11.77
N TYR A 400 8.28 3.53 10.76
CA TYR A 400 8.57 4.09 9.45
C TYR A 400 7.46 3.75 8.45
N GLY A 401 7.17 4.68 7.55
CA GLY A 401 6.48 4.39 6.30
C GLY A 401 6.45 5.59 5.35
N ILE A 402 6.14 5.31 4.09
CA ILE A 402 6.07 6.34 3.04
C ILE A 402 4.61 6.68 2.75
N ALA A 403 4.27 7.96 2.81
CA ALA A 403 3.00 8.51 2.37
C ALA A 403 3.16 9.13 0.97
N ASN A 404 2.22 8.90 0.07
CA ASN A 404 2.21 9.50 -1.27
C ASN A 404 0.98 10.41 -1.43
N PHE A 405 1.21 11.64 -1.86
CA PHE A 405 0.18 12.68 -2.01
C PHE A 405 0.05 13.09 -3.47
N PRO A 406 -0.62 12.27 -4.30
CA PRO A 406 -0.77 12.53 -5.72
C PRO A 406 -1.53 13.82 -6.04
N ASN A 407 -2.31 14.38 -5.11
CA ASN A 407 -3.06 15.63 -5.29
C ASN A 407 -2.33 16.88 -4.78
N ALA A 408 -1.12 16.73 -4.22
CA ALA A 408 -0.30 17.84 -3.76
C ALA A 408 0.78 18.23 -4.78
N SER A 409 1.11 19.51 -4.82
CA SER A 409 2.14 20.09 -5.71
C SER A 409 3.50 20.21 -5.01
N PRO A 410 4.62 19.81 -5.65
CA PRO A 410 5.98 20.03 -5.13
C PRO A 410 6.31 21.51 -4.95
N GLY A 411 7.26 21.83 -4.07
CA GLY A 411 7.66 23.22 -3.78
C GLY A 411 6.64 24.06 -3.00
N VAL A 412 5.41 23.57 -2.83
CA VAL A 412 4.40 24.16 -1.96
C VAL A 412 4.62 23.68 -0.51
N TYR A 413 4.29 24.58 0.42
CA TYR A 413 4.41 24.35 1.86
C TYR A 413 3.12 23.77 2.43
N TYR A 414 3.21 22.64 3.13
CA TYR A 414 2.06 21.97 3.76
C TYR A 414 2.32 21.66 5.23
N TYR A 415 1.28 21.69 6.05
CA TYR A 415 1.32 21.02 7.35
C TYR A 415 1.14 19.51 7.18
N LEU A 416 1.89 18.73 7.96
CA LEU A 416 1.70 17.30 8.08
C LEU A 416 0.77 17.02 9.25
N VAL A 417 -0.26 16.21 9.05
CA VAL A 417 -1.17 15.80 10.12
C VAL A 417 -1.24 14.29 10.17
N VAL A 418 -0.72 13.70 11.25
CA VAL A 418 -0.76 12.26 11.47
C VAL A 418 -1.94 11.93 12.37
N LYS A 419 -2.79 11.01 11.90
CA LYS A 419 -3.95 10.49 12.62
C LYS A 419 -3.79 8.99 12.83
N HIS A 420 -4.16 8.56 14.02
CA HIS A 420 -4.23 7.14 14.39
C HIS A 420 -5.45 6.94 15.29
N ARG A 421 -6.04 5.74 15.23
CA ARG A 421 -7.25 5.39 16.00
C ARG A 421 -7.14 5.66 17.51
N ASN A 422 -5.95 5.49 18.07
CA ASN A 422 -5.68 5.55 19.51
C ASN A 422 -4.73 6.68 19.90
N SER A 423 -4.35 7.54 18.95
CA SER A 423 -3.52 8.72 19.19
C SER A 423 -4.35 9.99 19.07
N ILE A 424 -3.88 11.07 19.66
CA ILE A 424 -4.32 12.40 19.28
C ILE A 424 -3.84 12.71 17.86
N GLU A 425 -4.59 13.57 17.17
CA GLU A 425 -4.16 14.16 15.92
C GLU A 425 -2.89 14.98 16.16
N THR A 426 -1.80 14.66 15.46
CA THR A 426 -0.49 15.29 15.66
C THR A 426 -0.10 16.05 14.42
N TRP A 427 0.15 17.35 14.57
CA TRP A 427 0.55 18.24 13.48
C TRP A 427 2.06 18.45 13.49
N SER A 428 2.68 18.61 12.31
CA SER A 428 4.05 19.12 12.22
C SER A 428 4.14 20.52 12.84
N LYS A 429 5.26 20.83 13.51
CA LYS A 429 5.47 22.13 14.17
C LYS A 429 5.37 23.30 13.19
N THR A 430 5.94 23.13 12.02
CA THR A 430 5.94 24.10 10.93
C THR A 430 5.42 23.45 9.66
N VAL A 431 5.06 24.29 8.70
CA VAL A 431 4.88 23.83 7.32
C VAL A 431 6.18 23.22 6.78
N GLN A 432 6.03 22.20 5.95
CA GLN A 432 7.11 21.47 5.30
C GLN A 432 7.05 21.76 3.80
N GLN A 433 8.19 22.09 3.21
CA GLN A 433 8.33 22.16 1.76
C GLN A 433 8.79 20.81 1.25
N PHE A 434 8.03 20.26 0.30
CA PHE A 434 8.41 18.98 -0.28
C PHE A 434 9.37 19.19 -1.45
N PRO A 435 10.54 18.54 -1.41
CA PRO A 435 11.49 18.62 -2.49
C PRO A 435 10.92 17.92 -3.71
N ASP A 436 11.36 18.39 -4.86
CA ASP A 436 10.78 17.95 -6.10
C ASP A 436 11.31 16.58 -6.53
N GLY A 437 10.43 15.58 -6.57
CA GLY A 437 10.78 14.21 -6.95
C GLY A 437 11.52 13.41 -5.88
N TYR A 438 11.62 13.84 -4.63
CA TYR A 438 12.15 13.01 -3.53
C TYR A 438 11.18 12.98 -2.35
N PRO A 439 11.07 11.86 -1.63
CA PRO A 439 10.37 11.86 -0.37
C PRO A 439 10.99 12.88 0.59
N HIS A 440 10.17 13.79 1.13
CA HIS A 440 10.58 14.67 2.22
C HIS A 440 10.68 13.83 3.49
N GLU A 441 11.81 13.88 4.19
CA GLU A 441 11.95 13.18 5.46
C GLU A 441 11.34 14.00 6.61
N TYR A 442 10.47 13.37 7.40
CA TYR A 442 9.98 13.94 8.64
C TYR A 442 9.90 12.90 9.76
N ASN A 443 10.73 13.08 10.77
CA ASN A 443 10.83 12.17 11.91
C ASN A 443 10.32 12.84 13.21
N PHE A 444 9.12 12.46 13.66
CA PHE A 444 8.52 12.93 14.92
C PHE A 444 9.23 12.41 16.17
N THR A 445 9.99 11.32 16.06
CA THR A 445 10.57 10.62 17.22
C THR A 445 11.81 11.29 17.78
N THR A 446 12.45 12.16 16.99
CA THR A 446 13.70 12.83 17.33
C THR A 446 13.56 13.92 18.40
N SER A 447 12.41 14.58 18.50
CA SER A 447 12.18 15.64 19.49
C SER A 447 10.69 15.96 19.63
N ARG A 448 10.28 16.37 20.84
CA ARG A 448 8.94 16.92 21.09
C ARG A 448 8.62 18.16 20.26
N THR A 449 9.65 18.93 19.91
CA THR A 449 9.51 20.17 19.11
C THR A 449 9.19 19.93 17.65
N LYS A 450 9.12 18.67 17.20
CA LYS A 450 8.64 18.31 15.87
C LYS A 450 7.11 18.41 15.76
N ALA A 451 6.37 18.38 16.87
CA ALA A 451 4.93 18.53 16.82
C ALA A 451 4.46 19.94 17.21
N TYR A 452 3.36 20.38 16.63
CA TYR A 452 2.70 21.62 17.02
C TYR A 452 2.34 21.60 18.52
N GLY A 453 2.64 22.68 19.24
CA GLY A 453 2.42 22.78 20.68
C GLY A 453 3.36 21.91 21.54
N ASP A 454 4.42 21.34 20.94
CA ASP A 454 5.40 20.47 21.62
C ASP A 454 4.75 19.26 22.34
N ASN A 455 3.62 18.81 21.78
CA ASN A 455 2.67 17.88 22.41
C ASN A 455 3.02 16.39 22.24
N LEU A 456 4.30 16.07 22.07
CA LEU A 456 4.77 14.68 22.14
C LEU A 456 5.25 14.34 23.55
N LYS A 457 5.27 13.05 23.89
CA LYS A 457 5.81 12.55 25.16
C LYS A 457 7.12 11.83 24.91
N PHE A 458 8.13 12.07 25.74
CA PHE A 458 9.30 11.22 25.72
C PHE A 458 9.01 9.92 26.46
N LYS A 459 9.32 8.80 25.82
CA LYS A 459 9.42 7.50 26.47
C LYS A 459 10.89 7.13 26.56
N ILE A 460 11.37 6.96 27.77
CA ILE A 460 12.77 6.74 28.09
C ILE A 460 13.04 5.23 28.11
N SER A 461 14.02 4.78 27.33
CA SER A 461 14.66 3.48 27.51
C SER A 461 15.94 3.64 28.34
N SER A 462 16.60 2.53 28.70
CA SER A 462 17.86 2.57 29.45
C SER A 462 18.99 3.33 28.74
N THR A 463 18.87 3.65 27.44
CA THR A 463 19.93 4.28 26.64
C THR A 463 19.46 5.43 25.73
N VAL A 464 18.17 5.58 25.41
CA VAL A 464 17.66 6.61 24.47
C VAL A 464 16.30 7.17 24.92
N SER A 465 16.09 8.47 24.68
CA SER A 465 14.79 9.13 24.89
C SER A 465 14.08 9.35 23.55
N THR A 466 12.92 8.73 23.36
CA THR A 466 12.20 8.76 22.08
C THR A 466 10.85 9.45 22.20
N ALA A 467 10.58 10.42 21.32
CA ALA A 467 9.31 11.14 21.32
C ALA A 467 8.19 10.28 20.70
N VAL A 468 7.05 10.20 21.36
CA VAL A 468 5.87 9.45 20.93
C VAL A 468 4.63 10.34 20.90
N MET A 469 3.77 10.10 19.91
CA MET A 469 2.46 10.74 19.80
C MET A 469 1.54 10.25 20.92
N LEU A 470 0.94 11.20 21.63
CA LEU A 470 0.13 10.94 22.81
C LEU A 470 -1.12 10.13 22.47
N THR A 471 -1.47 9.18 23.34
CA THR A 471 -2.82 8.63 23.32
C THR A 471 -3.85 9.67 23.74
N LYS A 472 -5.12 9.50 23.33
CA LYS A 472 -6.21 10.38 23.80
C LYS A 472 -6.29 10.44 25.33
N MET A 473 -6.06 9.31 26.00
CA MET A 473 -6.00 9.22 27.46
C MET A 473 -4.72 9.81 28.06
N GLY A 474 -3.58 9.67 27.36
CA GLY A 474 -2.29 10.26 27.75
C GLY A 474 -2.32 11.79 27.76
N LEU A 475 -3.02 12.42 26.81
CA LEU A 475 -3.24 13.88 26.81
C LEU A 475 -4.05 14.33 28.04
N LEU A 476 -5.11 13.60 28.39
CA LEU A 476 -5.93 13.88 29.58
C LEU A 476 -5.08 13.81 30.86
N MET A 477 -4.23 12.77 30.98
CA MET A 477 -3.32 12.66 32.13
C MET A 477 -2.30 13.79 32.20
N GLN A 478 -1.73 14.25 31.07
CA GLN A 478 -0.83 15.40 31.07
C GLN A 478 -1.53 16.69 31.52
N GLN A 479 -2.77 16.92 31.06
CA GLN A 479 -3.56 18.08 31.48
C GLN A 479 -3.87 18.05 32.98
N ILE A 480 -4.26 16.88 33.51
CA ILE A 480 -4.49 16.68 34.96
C ILE A 480 -3.20 16.93 35.75
N SER A 481 -2.07 16.40 35.27
CA SER A 481 -0.76 16.58 35.92
C SER A 481 -0.35 18.04 35.98
N ALA A 482 -0.52 18.78 34.87
CA ALA A 482 -0.24 20.22 34.81
C ALA A 482 -1.16 21.01 35.74
N TRP A 483 -2.43 20.64 35.82
CA TRP A 483 -3.39 21.21 36.76
C TRP A 483 -3.00 20.98 38.21
N LEU A 484 -2.63 19.76 38.60
CA LEU A 484 -2.14 19.44 39.94
C LEU A 484 -0.87 20.22 40.29
N ILE A 485 0.08 20.34 39.36
CA ILE A 485 1.31 21.13 39.58
C ILE A 485 0.98 22.61 39.78
N MET A 486 0.03 23.17 39.02
CA MET A 486 -0.42 24.55 39.22
C MET A 486 -1.12 24.74 40.58
N MET A 487 -1.98 23.80 40.98
CA MET A 487 -2.60 23.80 42.32
C MET A 487 -1.55 23.75 43.44
N CYS A 488 -0.59 22.82 43.37
CA CYS A 488 0.48 22.72 44.36
C CYS A 488 1.35 23.99 44.41
N ARG A 489 1.62 24.64 43.26
CA ARG A 489 2.34 25.92 43.22
C ARG A 489 1.53 27.09 43.78
N SER A 490 0.20 27.07 43.69
CA SER A 490 -0.68 28.04 44.33
C SER A 490 -0.66 27.85 45.85
N LEU A 491 -0.86 26.61 46.33
CA LEU A 491 -0.82 26.28 47.77
C LEU A 491 0.55 26.61 48.42
N LEU A 492 1.65 26.44 47.67
CA LEU A 492 3.00 26.83 48.11
C LEU A 492 3.27 28.34 48.08
N ARG A 493 2.49 29.14 47.33
CA ARG A 493 2.55 30.61 47.39
C ARG A 493 1.73 31.14 48.56
N ASP A 494 0.58 30.56 48.84
CA ASP A 494 -0.29 30.97 49.94
C ASP A 494 0.33 30.67 51.32
N THR A 495 1.19 29.66 51.41
CA THR A 495 1.98 29.37 52.62
C THR A 495 3.19 30.30 52.82
N LYS A 496 3.64 31.01 51.77
CA LYS A 496 4.73 32.01 51.88
C LYS A 496 4.24 33.43 52.12
N SER A 497 2.93 33.71 52.01
CA SER A 497 2.35 35.01 52.37
C SER A 497 1.83 35.06 53.82
N GLN A 498 1.94 33.95 54.57
CA GLN A 498 1.54 33.83 55.98
C GLN A 498 2.73 33.69 56.96
N THR A 499 3.95 33.98 56.50
CA THR A 499 5.16 34.17 57.33
C THR A 499 5.69 35.56 57.09
#